data_AF-A0A853AB59-F1
#
_entry.id   AF-A0A853AB59-F1
#
_cell.length_a   1.000
_cell.length_b   1.000
_cell.length_c   1.000
_cell.angle_alpha   90.00
_cell.angle_beta   90.00
_cell.angle_gamma   90.00
#
_symmetry.space_group_name_H-M   'P 1'
#
loop_
_entity.id
_entity.type
_entity.pdbx_description
1 polymer ?
#
loop_
_entity_poly.entity_id
_entity_poly.type
_entity_poly.pdbx_seq_one_letter_code
_entity_poly.pdbx_strand_id
1 'polypeptide(L)'
;MREGPGGARGTHVDPDDLDWAAARTEEVAERAAAARANLLGVLRAHSGMWGTGELGAGVRGPYERLTETHDRAAGGLPTVLSSTGAGLRGDAARRRGTERATAAAINRTGTATGDRRGPGARPTGATGRAGGADSPPHQGRRPPPPPEGRRTAPPRQVRRDETGLGRAVVERRRDVGRFGGGGHPAFRVRNADGTDDILVDHGGGKRSERVAGVPLLDTGRGTDVTEIHSARDYCNQRGPNCDAWTGHYFPNADRTRRYEYDNNIPGSHQEIRGLPPIKRRK
;
A
#
# COMPACT_ATOMS: atom_id res chain seq x y z
N MET A 1 -14.87 37.71 6.48
CA MET A 1 -14.09 36.46 6.44
C MET A 1 -13.88 36.10 4.98
N ARG A 2 -12.63 35.98 4.52
CA ARG A 2 -12.30 35.57 3.14
C ARG A 2 -12.04 34.06 3.16
N GLU A 3 -12.91 33.29 2.52
CA GLU A 3 -12.64 31.89 2.21
C GLU A 3 -11.44 31.84 1.25
N GLY A 4 -10.34 31.26 1.70
CA GLY A 4 -9.18 31.02 0.85
C GLY A 4 -9.50 29.95 -0.19
N PRO A 5 -8.95 30.02 -1.41
CA PRO A 5 -9.18 29.03 -2.45
C PRO A 5 -8.74 27.65 -1.94
N GLY A 6 -9.70 26.75 -1.80
CA GLY A 6 -9.45 25.36 -1.42
C GLY A 6 -8.62 24.69 -2.51
N GLY A 7 -7.30 24.63 -2.30
CA GLY A 7 -6.40 23.88 -3.15
C GLY A 7 -6.84 22.42 -3.17
N ALA A 8 -7.22 21.92 -4.35
CA ALA A 8 -7.57 20.53 -4.54
C ALA A 8 -6.40 19.66 -4.07
N ARG A 9 -6.61 18.91 -2.98
CA ARG A 9 -5.64 17.94 -2.49
C ARG A 9 -5.58 16.82 -3.52
N GLY A 10 -4.52 16.79 -4.34
CA GLY A 10 -4.28 15.68 -5.24
C GLY A 10 -4.12 14.40 -4.42
N THR A 11 -4.95 13.40 -4.68
CA THR A 11 -4.77 12.06 -4.13
C THR A 11 -3.56 11.43 -4.82
N HIS A 12 -2.46 11.35 -4.10
CA HIS A 12 -1.33 10.54 -4.54
C HIS A 12 -1.76 9.06 -4.50
N VAL A 13 -1.55 8.35 -5.60
CA VAL A 13 -1.83 6.91 -5.71
C VAL A 13 -0.51 6.26 -6.07
N ASP A 14 -0.08 5.34 -5.23
CA ASP A 14 1.17 4.58 -5.39
C ASP A 14 1.05 3.64 -6.60
N PRO A 15 2.02 3.63 -7.54
CA PRO A 15 2.04 2.68 -8.65
C PRO A 15 2.00 1.21 -8.23
N ASP A 16 2.57 0.86 -7.08
CA ASP A 16 2.60 -0.52 -6.59
C ASP A 16 1.20 -0.97 -6.11
N ASP A 17 0.39 -0.05 -5.56
CA ASP A 17 -1.00 -0.32 -5.22
C ASP A 17 -1.86 -0.58 -6.48
N LEU A 18 -1.59 0.15 -7.56
CA LEU A 18 -2.26 -0.05 -8.85
C LEU A 18 -1.91 -1.42 -9.47
N ASP A 19 -0.63 -1.83 -9.42
CA ASP A 19 -0.22 -3.17 -9.87
C ASP A 19 -0.89 -4.27 -9.04
N TRP A 20 -0.94 -4.09 -7.72
CA TRP A 20 -1.61 -5.04 -6.84
C TRP A 20 -3.11 -5.15 -7.15
N ALA A 21 -3.78 -4.01 -7.33
CA ALA A 21 -5.19 -3.97 -7.71
C ALA A 21 -5.44 -4.61 -9.08
N ALA A 22 -4.53 -4.40 -10.04
CA ALA A 22 -4.60 -5.03 -11.35
C ALA A 22 -4.50 -6.56 -11.26
N ALA A 23 -3.50 -7.07 -10.53
CA ALA A 23 -3.31 -8.51 -10.35
C ALA A 23 -4.53 -9.16 -9.68
N ARG A 24 -5.12 -8.51 -8.67
CA ARG A 24 -6.36 -8.97 -8.04
C ARG A 24 -7.54 -8.98 -9.01
N THR A 25 -7.66 -7.95 -9.84
CA THR A 25 -8.76 -7.85 -10.82
C THR A 25 -8.65 -8.96 -11.86
N GLU A 26 -7.44 -9.30 -12.30
CA GLU A 26 -7.18 -10.41 -13.23
C GLU A 26 -7.46 -11.78 -12.61
N GLU A 27 -7.05 -11.99 -11.36
CA GLU A 27 -7.39 -13.21 -10.60
C GLU A 27 -8.92 -13.41 -10.53
N VAL A 28 -9.68 -12.33 -10.29
CA VAL A 28 -11.15 -12.39 -10.28
C VAL A 28 -11.71 -12.65 -11.67
N ALA A 29 -11.12 -12.05 -12.72
CA ALA A 29 -11.52 -12.29 -14.11
C ALA A 29 -11.36 -13.78 -14.50
N GLU A 30 -10.24 -14.40 -14.14
CA GLU A 30 -9.96 -15.82 -14.39
C GLU A 30 -10.95 -16.72 -13.64
N ARG A 31 -11.22 -16.44 -12.36
CA ARG A 31 -12.20 -17.19 -11.57
C ARG A 31 -13.61 -17.06 -12.15
N ALA A 32 -14.00 -15.87 -12.60
CA ALA A 32 -15.28 -15.63 -13.24
C ALA A 32 -15.40 -16.40 -14.56
N ALA A 33 -14.34 -16.43 -15.38
CA ALA A 33 -14.29 -17.21 -16.61
C ALA A 33 -14.41 -18.71 -16.34
N ALA A 34 -13.70 -19.22 -15.34
CA ALA A 34 -13.77 -20.63 -14.94
C ALA A 34 -15.15 -21.01 -14.40
N ALA A 35 -15.76 -20.17 -13.56
CA ALA A 35 -17.12 -20.39 -13.05
C ALA A 35 -18.14 -20.44 -14.19
N ARG A 36 -18.04 -19.53 -15.17
CA ARG A 36 -18.87 -19.53 -16.38
C ARG A 36 -18.68 -20.80 -17.19
N ALA A 37 -17.44 -21.23 -17.42
CA ALA A 37 -17.16 -22.46 -18.16
C ALA A 37 -17.77 -23.69 -17.49
N ASN A 38 -17.66 -23.78 -16.15
CA ASN A 38 -18.27 -24.86 -15.37
C ASN A 38 -19.80 -24.85 -15.47
N LEU A 39 -20.42 -23.67 -15.32
CA LEU A 39 -21.87 -23.54 -15.45
C LEU A 39 -22.36 -23.96 -16.84
N LEU A 40 -21.72 -23.48 -17.91
CA LEU A 40 -22.05 -23.89 -19.28
C LEU A 40 -21.83 -25.40 -19.50
N GLY A 41 -20.81 -25.99 -18.88
CA GLY A 41 -20.58 -27.43 -18.89
C GLY A 41 -21.73 -28.21 -18.25
N VAL A 42 -22.18 -27.79 -17.06
CA VAL A 42 -23.35 -28.36 -16.39
C VAL A 42 -24.60 -28.20 -17.25
N LEU A 43 -24.79 -27.02 -17.85
CA LEU A 43 -25.99 -26.76 -18.65
C LEU A 43 -26.04 -27.65 -19.90
N ARG A 44 -24.91 -27.82 -20.59
CA ARG A 44 -24.79 -28.73 -21.75
C ARG A 44 -24.93 -30.20 -21.38
N ALA A 45 -24.40 -30.61 -20.22
CA ALA A 45 -24.57 -31.99 -19.75
C ALA A 45 -26.05 -32.29 -19.46
N HIS A 46 -26.79 -31.31 -18.92
CA HIS A 46 -28.22 -31.45 -18.66
C HIS A 46 -29.08 -31.34 -19.92
N SER A 47 -28.65 -30.61 -20.95
CA SER A 47 -29.43 -30.50 -22.18
C SER A 47 -29.68 -31.86 -22.87
N GLY A 48 -28.79 -32.84 -22.66
CA GLY A 48 -28.96 -34.21 -23.16
C GLY A 48 -29.97 -35.06 -22.38
N MET A 49 -30.38 -34.65 -21.17
CA MET A 49 -31.36 -35.39 -20.36
C MET A 49 -32.81 -35.11 -20.79
N TRP A 50 -33.06 -34.01 -21.51
CA TRP A 50 -34.38 -33.71 -22.05
C TRP A 50 -34.58 -34.52 -23.35
N GLY A 51 -35.11 -35.74 -23.19
CA GLY A 51 -35.39 -36.65 -24.29
C GLY A 51 -36.21 -36.01 -25.43
N THR A 52 -36.28 -36.67 -26.58
CA THR A 52 -36.95 -36.12 -27.78
C THR A 52 -38.48 -36.09 -27.71
N GLY A 53 -39.09 -36.55 -26.61
CA GLY A 53 -40.54 -36.51 -26.41
C GLY A 53 -41.08 -35.10 -26.16
N GLU A 54 -42.40 -34.94 -26.19
CA GLU A 54 -43.08 -33.64 -26.05
C GLU A 54 -42.68 -32.87 -24.78
N LEU A 55 -42.50 -33.57 -23.65
CA LEU A 55 -42.02 -32.99 -22.40
C LEU A 55 -40.61 -32.39 -22.54
N GLY A 56 -39.71 -33.07 -23.23
CA GLY A 56 -38.35 -32.56 -23.47
C GLY A 56 -38.35 -31.39 -24.45
N ALA A 57 -39.21 -31.41 -25.48
CA ALA A 57 -39.39 -30.30 -26.40
C ALA A 57 -39.93 -29.03 -25.70
N GLY A 58 -40.86 -29.20 -24.75
CA GLY A 58 -41.42 -28.09 -23.96
C GLY A 58 -40.42 -27.39 -23.05
N VAL A 59 -39.46 -28.13 -22.47
CA VAL A 59 -38.47 -27.56 -21.53
C VAL A 59 -37.21 -27.07 -22.25
N ARG A 60 -36.85 -27.64 -23.40
CA ARG A 60 -35.64 -27.27 -24.16
C ARG A 60 -35.61 -25.79 -24.56
N GLY A 61 -36.70 -25.26 -25.10
CA GLY A 61 -36.76 -23.88 -25.58
C GLY A 61 -36.50 -22.82 -24.49
N PRO A 62 -37.21 -22.86 -23.34
CA PRO A 62 -36.91 -22.00 -22.19
C PRO A 62 -35.48 -22.14 -21.68
N TYR A 63 -34.94 -23.37 -21.67
CA TYR A 63 -33.59 -23.66 -21.20
C TYR A 63 -32.49 -23.08 -22.10
N GLU A 64 -32.64 -23.21 -23.41
CA GLU A 64 -31.72 -22.62 -24.39
C GLU A 64 -31.71 -21.09 -24.29
N ARG A 65 -32.89 -20.45 -24.16
CA ARG A 65 -32.99 -19.00 -23.93
C ARG A 65 -32.33 -18.55 -22.64
N LEU A 66 -32.49 -19.32 -21.56
CA LEU A 66 -31.82 -19.04 -20.28
C LEU A 66 -30.30 -19.13 -20.44
N THR A 67 -29.82 -20.18 -21.11
CA THR A 67 -28.39 -20.39 -21.38
C THR A 67 -27.81 -19.26 -22.22
N GLU A 68 -28.50 -18.84 -23.28
CA GLU A 68 -28.08 -17.74 -24.15
C GLU A 68 -28.06 -16.39 -23.41
N THR A 69 -29.06 -16.14 -22.56
CA THR A 69 -29.12 -14.94 -21.72
C THR A 69 -27.96 -14.91 -20.72
N HIS A 70 -27.64 -16.06 -20.11
CA HIS A 70 -26.47 -16.20 -19.25
C HIS A 70 -25.16 -16.02 -20.03
N ASP A 71 -25.07 -16.57 -21.23
CA ASP A 71 -23.88 -16.48 -22.07
C ASP A 71 -23.57 -15.02 -22.44
N ARG A 72 -24.62 -14.23 -22.76
CA ARG A 72 -24.55 -12.79 -22.99
C ARG A 72 -24.22 -12.00 -21.73
N ALA A 73 -24.94 -12.23 -20.63
CA ALA A 73 -24.78 -11.46 -19.39
C ALA A 73 -23.44 -11.75 -18.69
N ALA A 74 -23.08 -13.03 -18.55
CA ALA A 74 -21.86 -13.46 -17.87
C ALA A 74 -20.64 -13.46 -18.79
N GLY A 75 -20.81 -13.51 -20.12
CA GLY A 75 -19.70 -13.47 -21.07
C GLY A 75 -18.89 -12.18 -21.05
N GLY A 76 -19.55 -11.04 -20.79
CA GLY A 76 -18.86 -9.75 -20.76
C GLY A 76 -18.04 -9.50 -19.49
N LEU A 77 -18.39 -10.12 -18.36
CA LEU A 77 -17.78 -9.81 -17.06
C LEU A 77 -16.27 -10.11 -17.01
N PRO A 78 -15.78 -11.30 -17.43
CA PRO A 78 -14.34 -11.57 -17.47
C PRO A 78 -13.58 -10.57 -18.37
N THR A 79 -14.15 -10.18 -19.51
CA THR A 79 -13.55 -9.21 -20.43
C THR A 79 -13.44 -7.83 -19.79
N VAL A 80 -14.49 -7.35 -19.12
CA VAL A 80 -14.48 -6.05 -18.42
C VAL A 80 -13.45 -6.04 -17.29
N LEU A 81 -13.39 -7.12 -16.49
CA LEU A 81 -12.40 -7.24 -15.40
C LEU A 81 -10.97 -7.28 -15.95
N SER A 82 -10.72 -8.08 -16.98
CA SER A 82 -9.40 -8.14 -17.62
C SER A 82 -8.98 -6.79 -18.22
N SER A 83 -9.89 -6.10 -18.91
CA SER A 83 -9.67 -4.73 -19.42
C SER A 83 -9.36 -3.74 -18.28
N THR A 84 -10.05 -3.85 -17.15
CA THR A 84 -9.83 -3.01 -15.98
C THR A 84 -8.44 -3.25 -15.40
N GLY A 85 -8.03 -4.51 -15.24
CA GLY A 85 -6.67 -4.87 -14.80
C GLY A 85 -5.59 -4.33 -15.72
N ALA A 86 -5.78 -4.46 -17.04
CA ALA A 86 -4.87 -3.88 -18.04
C ALA A 86 -4.78 -2.35 -17.93
N GLY A 87 -5.91 -1.66 -17.72
CA GLY A 87 -5.96 -0.22 -17.48
C GLY A 87 -5.16 0.20 -16.26
N LEU A 88 -5.36 -0.48 -15.13
CA LEU A 88 -4.62 -0.22 -13.88
C LEU A 88 -3.10 -0.39 -14.04
N ARG A 89 -2.64 -1.43 -14.75
CA ARG A 89 -1.21 -1.59 -15.07
C ARG A 89 -0.68 -0.48 -15.97
N GLY A 90 -1.47 -0.08 -16.97
CA GLY A 90 -1.16 1.05 -17.84
C GLY A 90 -0.96 2.33 -17.03
N ASP A 91 -1.82 2.58 -16.05
CA ASP A 91 -1.75 3.75 -15.16
C ASP A 91 -0.52 3.70 -14.26
N ALA A 92 -0.23 2.54 -13.66
CA ALA A 92 0.97 2.30 -12.85
C ALA A 92 2.25 2.55 -13.67
N ALA A 93 2.30 2.05 -14.90
CA ALA A 93 3.43 2.26 -15.81
C ALA A 93 3.63 3.74 -16.17
N ARG A 94 2.55 4.47 -16.47
CA ARG A 94 2.62 5.92 -16.75
C ARG A 94 3.15 6.70 -15.56
N ARG A 95 2.68 6.41 -14.34
CA ARG A 95 3.15 7.08 -13.12
C ARG A 95 4.64 6.86 -12.87
N ARG A 96 5.11 5.61 -12.94
CA ARG A 96 6.55 5.30 -12.84
C ARG A 96 7.38 5.98 -13.93
N GLY A 97 6.83 6.10 -15.14
CA GLY A 97 7.43 6.88 -16.22
C GLY A 97 7.62 8.35 -15.84
N THR A 98 6.58 9.00 -15.33
CA THR A 98 6.61 10.39 -14.86
C THR A 98 7.59 10.58 -13.69
N GLU A 99 7.60 9.66 -12.72
CA GLU A 99 8.54 9.70 -11.59
C GLU A 99 9.99 9.59 -12.04
N ARG A 100 10.30 8.65 -12.95
CA ARG A 100 11.65 8.52 -13.54
C ARG A 100 12.05 9.76 -14.33
N ALA A 101 11.15 10.32 -15.14
CA ALA A 101 11.41 11.54 -15.91
C ALA A 101 11.70 12.73 -14.98
N THR A 102 10.93 12.85 -13.89
CA THR A 102 11.11 13.90 -12.88
C THR A 102 12.44 13.73 -12.15
N ALA A 103 12.78 12.51 -11.71
CA ALA A 103 14.07 12.22 -11.07
C ALA A 103 15.25 12.53 -12.00
N ALA A 104 15.15 12.18 -13.29
CA ALA A 104 16.18 12.51 -14.29
C ALA A 104 16.31 14.04 -14.52
N ALA A 105 15.19 14.78 -14.50
CA ALA A 105 15.22 16.24 -14.60
C ALA A 105 15.92 16.87 -13.39
N ILE A 106 15.61 16.42 -12.17
CA ILE A 106 16.26 16.89 -10.93
C ILE A 106 17.77 16.59 -10.93
N ASN A 107 18.16 15.40 -11.38
CA ASN A 107 19.59 15.05 -11.44
C ASN A 107 20.35 15.92 -12.45
N ARG A 108 19.74 16.32 -13.57
CA ARG A 108 20.35 17.21 -14.57
C ARG A 108 20.51 18.64 -14.06
N THR A 109 19.56 19.16 -13.28
CA THR A 109 19.69 20.50 -12.70
C THR A 109 20.66 20.53 -11.52
N GLY A 110 20.74 19.44 -10.75
CA GLY A 110 21.69 19.33 -9.63
C GLY A 110 23.17 19.28 -10.04
N THR A 111 23.49 18.72 -11.21
CA THR A 111 24.88 18.69 -11.73
C THR A 111 25.33 20.01 -12.34
N ALA A 112 24.40 20.87 -12.79
CA ALA A 112 24.72 22.15 -13.41
C ALA A 112 25.14 23.25 -12.40
N THR A 113 24.82 23.10 -11.11
CA THR A 113 25.14 24.08 -10.06
C THR A 113 26.42 23.77 -9.29
N GLY A 114 27.09 22.66 -9.58
CA GLY A 114 28.24 22.17 -8.81
C GLY A 114 29.58 22.85 -9.10
N ASP A 115 29.76 23.52 -10.24
CA ASP A 115 31.12 23.83 -10.74
C ASP A 115 31.42 25.32 -10.98
N ARG A 116 30.72 26.22 -10.28
CA ARG A 116 31.01 27.68 -10.31
C ARG A 116 31.43 28.25 -8.96
N ARG A 117 32.13 27.48 -8.13
CA ARG A 117 32.91 28.05 -7.02
C ARG A 117 34.34 28.32 -7.49
N GLY A 118 34.49 29.33 -8.34
CA GLY A 118 35.75 30.05 -8.42
C GLY A 118 36.00 30.78 -7.08
N PRO A 119 37.22 30.78 -6.54
CA PRO A 119 37.53 31.52 -5.33
C PRO A 119 37.55 33.03 -5.67
N GLY A 120 36.60 33.81 -5.15
CA GLY A 120 36.81 35.26 -5.01
C GLY A 120 35.78 36.24 -5.58
N ALA A 121 34.52 35.87 -5.84
CA ALA A 121 33.51 36.87 -6.20
C ALA A 121 32.32 36.85 -5.23
N ARG A 122 32.23 37.88 -4.38
CA ARG A 122 30.99 38.26 -3.68
C ARG A 122 29.99 38.79 -4.71
N PRO A 123 28.80 38.22 -4.89
CA PRO A 123 27.75 38.85 -5.67
C PRO A 123 26.85 39.65 -4.73
N THR A 124 26.98 40.97 -4.82
CA THR A 124 25.95 41.92 -4.44
C THR A 124 24.74 41.76 -5.39
N GLY A 125 23.56 41.70 -4.76
CA GLY A 125 22.20 41.86 -5.29
C GLY A 125 21.93 41.72 -6.79
N ALA A 126 21.08 40.74 -7.14
CA ALA A 126 20.09 40.93 -8.20
C ALA A 126 18.93 39.93 -8.05
N THR A 127 17.75 40.49 -7.85
CA THR A 127 16.44 39.87 -7.96
C THR A 127 16.18 39.40 -9.40
N GLY A 128 15.87 38.11 -9.61
CA GLY A 128 15.53 37.58 -10.92
C GLY A 128 14.69 36.31 -10.83
N ARG A 129 13.39 36.44 -11.06
CA ARG A 129 12.35 35.41 -11.02
C ARG A 129 12.18 34.80 -12.42
N ALA A 130 12.39 33.49 -12.54
CA ALA A 130 11.90 32.64 -13.63
C ALA A 130 11.75 31.22 -13.01
N GLY A 131 10.59 30.60 -12.94
CA GLY A 131 9.62 30.39 -14.00
C GLY A 131 9.72 28.94 -14.50
N GLY A 132 9.60 27.97 -13.59
CA GLY A 132 9.63 26.53 -13.90
C GLY A 132 8.48 25.85 -13.17
N ALA A 133 7.68 25.07 -13.90
CA ALA A 133 6.48 24.43 -13.41
C ALA A 133 6.83 23.36 -12.35
N ASP A 134 6.74 23.76 -11.09
CA ASP A 134 6.81 22.91 -9.92
C ASP A 134 5.55 22.04 -9.83
N SER A 135 5.67 20.73 -10.02
CA SER A 135 4.83 19.84 -9.22
C SER A 135 5.30 20.02 -7.78
N PRO A 136 4.48 20.62 -6.89
CA PRO A 136 4.95 20.91 -5.54
C PRO A 136 5.36 19.59 -4.90
N PRO A 137 6.53 19.52 -4.22
CA PRO A 137 6.76 18.44 -3.26
C PRO A 137 5.53 18.40 -2.35
N HIS A 138 5.12 17.24 -1.84
CA HIS A 138 4.10 17.17 -0.79
C HIS A 138 4.51 18.14 0.34
N GLN A 139 4.00 19.38 0.28
CA GLN A 139 4.19 20.44 1.28
C GLN A 139 3.20 20.21 2.42
N GLY A 140 2.77 18.95 2.64
CA GLY A 140 2.38 18.52 3.95
C GLY A 140 3.53 18.92 4.86
N ARG A 141 3.28 19.91 5.73
CA ARG A 141 4.31 20.47 6.61
C ARG A 141 4.93 19.27 7.31
N ARG A 142 6.20 18.97 6.99
CA ARG A 142 6.90 17.89 7.69
C ARG A 142 6.73 18.18 9.18
N PRO A 143 6.11 17.26 9.95
CA PRO A 143 5.92 17.51 11.36
C PRO A 143 7.30 17.83 11.97
N PRO A 144 7.40 18.91 12.78
CA PRO A 144 8.67 19.34 13.33
C PRO A 144 9.36 18.17 14.05
N PRO A 145 10.70 18.15 14.13
CA PRO A 145 11.35 17.15 14.98
C PRO A 145 10.80 17.29 16.41
N PRO A 146 10.62 16.17 17.14
CA PRO A 146 10.26 16.25 18.54
C PRO A 146 11.31 17.09 19.30
N PRO A 147 10.91 17.89 20.30
CA PRO A 147 11.86 18.64 21.12
C PRO A 147 12.85 17.67 21.77
N GLU A 148 14.13 18.02 21.73
CA GLU A 148 15.18 17.23 22.35
C GLU A 148 14.92 17.07 23.86
N GLY A 149 15.09 15.86 24.39
CA GLY A 149 15.00 15.59 25.83
C GLY A 149 13.70 14.98 26.35
N ARG A 150 12.63 14.87 25.53
CA ARG A 150 11.43 14.11 25.96
C ARG A 150 11.74 12.61 25.93
N ARG A 151 11.99 12.03 27.09
CA ARG A 151 12.15 10.57 27.24
C ARG A 151 10.79 9.89 27.07
N THR A 152 10.68 9.08 26.03
CA THR A 152 9.55 8.18 25.81
C THR A 152 9.89 6.81 26.40
N ALA A 153 8.89 6.07 26.89
CA ALA A 153 9.13 4.70 27.33
C ALA A 153 9.72 3.88 26.16
N PRO A 154 10.72 3.01 26.38
CA PRO A 154 11.25 2.21 25.29
C PRO A 154 10.18 1.24 24.76
N PRO A 155 10.21 0.90 23.46
CA PRO A 155 9.27 -0.04 22.87
C PRO A 155 9.50 -1.45 23.44
N ARG A 156 8.42 -2.14 23.81
CA ARG A 156 8.47 -3.50 24.33
C ARG A 156 8.85 -4.49 23.24
N GLN A 157 9.79 -5.38 23.52
CA GLN A 157 10.10 -6.47 22.58
C GLN A 157 9.04 -7.58 22.67
N VAL A 158 8.55 -8.05 21.53
CA VAL A 158 7.51 -9.09 21.42
C VAL A 158 7.90 -10.18 20.43
N ARG A 159 7.35 -11.39 20.60
CA ARG A 159 7.50 -12.46 19.60
C ARG A 159 6.67 -12.15 18.34
N ARG A 160 7.04 -12.79 17.23
CA ARG A 160 6.50 -12.57 15.86
C ARG A 160 4.98 -12.44 15.78
N ASP A 161 4.29 -13.28 16.53
CA ASP A 161 2.88 -13.61 16.42
C ASP A 161 2.14 -13.44 17.74
N GLU A 162 2.83 -12.88 18.73
CA GLU A 162 2.31 -12.60 20.08
C GLU A 162 1.19 -11.55 20.01
N THR A 163 1.35 -10.53 19.15
CA THR A 163 0.39 -9.44 19.01
C THR A 163 -0.42 -9.55 17.71
N GLY A 164 -1.61 -8.96 17.69
CA GLY A 164 -2.43 -8.86 16.47
C GLY A 164 -1.71 -8.11 15.35
N LEU A 165 -0.98 -7.05 15.68
CA LEU A 165 -0.18 -6.28 14.73
C LEU A 165 0.98 -7.09 14.14
N GLY A 166 1.71 -7.86 14.96
CA GLY A 166 2.79 -8.73 14.49
C GLY A 166 2.29 -9.77 13.49
N ARG A 167 1.12 -10.37 13.76
CA ARG A 167 0.44 -11.29 12.81
C ARG A 167 0.06 -10.59 11.50
N ALA A 168 -0.52 -9.39 11.57
CA ALA A 168 -0.88 -8.62 10.38
C ALA A 168 0.33 -8.28 9.50
N VAL A 169 1.46 -7.93 10.11
CA VAL A 169 2.74 -7.72 9.38
C VAL A 169 3.19 -8.98 8.66
N VAL A 170 3.09 -10.14 9.31
CA VAL A 170 3.47 -11.43 8.70
C VAL A 170 2.56 -11.79 7.53
N GLU A 171 1.25 -11.60 7.68
CA GLU A 171 0.28 -11.81 6.61
C GLU A 171 0.57 -10.88 5.43
N ARG A 172 0.76 -9.58 5.68
CA ARG A 172 1.11 -8.61 4.62
C ARG A 172 2.38 -9.00 3.89
N ARG A 173 3.45 -9.38 4.61
CA ARG A 173 4.72 -9.85 3.99
C ARG A 173 4.53 -11.08 3.12
N ARG A 174 3.67 -12.00 3.55
CA ARG A 174 3.33 -13.20 2.79
C ARG A 174 2.58 -12.84 1.52
N ASP A 175 1.60 -11.94 1.63
CA ASP A 175 0.78 -11.50 0.51
C ASP A 175 1.60 -10.77 -0.56
N VAL A 176 2.56 -9.93 -0.15
CA VAL A 176 3.44 -9.21 -1.10
C VAL A 176 4.69 -10.00 -1.51
N GLY A 177 4.88 -11.21 -0.98
CA GLY A 177 6.07 -12.03 -1.24
C GLY A 177 7.40 -11.42 -0.75
N ARG A 178 7.35 -10.40 0.13
CA ARG A 178 8.54 -9.68 0.64
C ARG A 178 8.87 -10.09 2.06
N PHE A 179 9.73 -11.10 2.16
CA PHE A 179 10.13 -11.65 3.45
C PHE A 179 11.36 -10.96 4.06
N GLY A 180 12.27 -10.43 3.23
CA GLY A 180 13.48 -9.72 3.66
C GLY A 180 13.44 -8.21 3.40
N GLY A 181 14.45 -7.49 3.90
CA GLY A 181 14.81 -6.13 3.47
C GLY A 181 13.69 -5.10 3.40
N GLY A 182 13.19 -4.62 4.55
CA GLY A 182 12.25 -3.49 4.61
C GLY A 182 11.47 -3.46 5.93
N GLY A 183 11.19 -2.26 6.44
CA GLY A 183 10.33 -2.07 7.60
C GLY A 183 8.88 -2.25 7.20
N HIS A 184 8.12 -3.03 7.97
CA HIS A 184 6.67 -3.15 7.80
C HIS A 184 6.04 -2.74 9.12
N PRO A 185 5.92 -1.43 9.38
CA PRO A 185 5.28 -0.96 10.58
C PRO A 185 3.78 -1.21 10.46
N ALA A 186 3.15 -1.50 11.59
CA ALA A 186 1.73 -1.63 11.68
C ALA A 186 1.20 -0.72 12.78
N PHE A 187 0.08 -0.06 12.49
CA PHE A 187 -0.62 0.86 13.39
C PHE A 187 -2.00 0.31 13.64
N ARG A 188 -2.40 0.21 14.91
CA ARG A 188 -3.79 0.02 15.30
C ARG A 188 -4.41 1.39 15.50
N VAL A 189 -5.48 1.68 14.75
CA VAL A 189 -6.14 2.99 14.77
C VAL A 189 -7.60 2.80 15.13
N ARG A 190 -8.06 3.51 16.16
CA ARG A 190 -9.46 3.51 16.55
C ARG A 190 -10.28 4.35 15.59
N ASN A 191 -11.42 3.83 15.16
CA ASN A 191 -12.39 4.51 14.33
C ASN A 191 -13.43 5.25 15.19
N ALA A 192 -14.18 6.16 14.57
CA ALA A 192 -15.20 6.95 15.25
C ALA A 192 -16.34 6.10 15.83
N ASP A 193 -16.59 4.92 15.27
CA ASP A 193 -17.57 3.94 15.74
C ASP A 193 -17.05 3.04 16.88
N GLY A 194 -15.82 3.26 17.33
CA GLY A 194 -15.17 2.48 18.38
C GLY A 194 -14.52 1.18 17.92
N THR A 195 -14.61 0.84 16.62
CA THR A 195 -13.86 -0.29 16.05
C THR A 195 -12.38 0.06 15.89
N ASP A 196 -11.52 -0.94 15.76
CA ASP A 196 -10.09 -0.75 15.52
C ASP A 196 -9.70 -1.31 14.14
N ASP A 197 -9.04 -0.48 13.33
CA ASP A 197 -8.40 -0.90 12.08
C ASP A 197 -6.91 -1.15 12.28
N ILE A 198 -6.36 -2.08 11.49
CA ILE A 198 -4.92 -2.32 11.41
C ILE A 198 -4.40 -1.85 10.06
N LEU A 199 -3.54 -0.83 10.08
CA LEU A 199 -2.87 -0.30 8.91
C LEU A 199 -1.44 -0.85 8.88
N VAL A 200 -1.12 -1.66 7.88
CA VAL A 200 0.23 -2.19 7.66
C VAL A 200 0.83 -1.55 6.42
N ASP A 201 1.90 -0.79 6.59
CA ASP A 201 2.56 -0.10 5.49
C ASP A 201 3.87 -0.79 5.08
N HIS A 202 4.31 -0.58 3.84
CA HIS A 202 5.63 -0.94 3.37
C HIS A 202 6.53 0.28 3.39
N GLY A 203 7.13 0.56 4.54
CA GLY A 203 8.15 1.59 4.61
C GLY A 203 9.44 1.10 3.95
N GLY A 204 9.61 1.40 2.67
CA GLY A 204 10.76 1.02 1.83
C GLY A 204 12.13 1.57 2.26
N GLY A 205 12.31 1.95 3.52
CA GLY A 205 13.57 2.52 4.02
C GLY A 205 13.70 2.55 5.54
N LYS A 206 14.77 3.21 6.01
CA LYS A 206 15.19 3.28 7.43
C LYS A 206 14.24 4.05 8.35
N ARG A 207 13.10 4.55 7.87
CA ARG A 207 12.16 5.39 8.64
C ARG A 207 10.71 4.98 8.40
N SER A 208 10.49 3.68 8.35
CA SER A 208 9.21 3.11 7.92
C SER A 208 8.02 3.60 8.75
N GLU A 209 8.21 3.71 10.07
CA GLU A 209 7.20 4.16 11.03
C GLU A 209 6.78 5.60 10.76
N ARG A 210 7.72 6.44 10.31
CA ARG A 210 7.42 7.82 9.95
C ARG A 210 6.64 7.91 8.64
N VAL A 211 7.01 7.10 7.65
CA VAL A 211 6.30 7.04 6.36
C VAL A 211 4.85 6.63 6.60
N ALA A 212 4.64 5.57 7.38
CA ALA A 212 3.32 5.06 7.72
C ALA A 212 2.51 5.98 8.63
N GLY A 213 3.17 6.66 9.58
CA GLY A 213 2.51 7.49 10.56
C GLY A 213 2.14 8.91 10.07
N VAL A 214 2.87 9.49 9.11
CA VAL A 214 2.59 10.85 8.62
C VAL A 214 1.17 11.00 8.06
N PRO A 215 0.65 10.08 7.22
CA PRO A 215 -0.75 10.15 6.77
C PRO A 215 -1.77 10.17 7.91
N LEU A 216 -1.50 9.48 9.02
CA LEU A 216 -2.36 9.50 10.21
C LEU A 216 -2.32 10.87 10.90
N LEU A 217 -1.17 11.53 10.93
CA LEU A 217 -1.04 12.89 11.46
C LEU A 217 -1.70 13.93 10.55
N ASP A 218 -1.52 13.82 9.23
CA ASP A 218 -2.10 14.73 8.24
C ASP A 218 -3.63 14.68 8.22
N THR A 219 -4.20 13.52 8.59
CA THR A 219 -5.66 13.33 8.74
C THR A 219 -6.18 13.68 10.13
N GLY A 220 -5.32 14.12 11.05
CA GLY A 220 -5.70 14.45 12.43
C GLY A 220 -5.97 13.24 13.32
N ARG A 221 -5.69 12.02 12.84
CA ARG A 221 -5.95 10.75 13.53
C ARG A 221 -4.81 10.28 14.44
N GLY A 222 -3.83 11.14 14.71
CA GLY A 222 -2.67 10.78 15.54
C GLY A 222 -3.05 10.34 16.95
N THR A 223 -4.08 10.94 17.54
CA THR A 223 -4.59 10.57 18.86
C THR A 223 -5.36 9.26 18.90
N ASP A 224 -5.80 8.78 17.73
CA ASP A 224 -6.60 7.56 17.60
C ASP A 224 -5.72 6.31 17.49
N VAL A 225 -4.40 6.48 17.37
CA VAL A 225 -3.45 5.37 17.33
C VAL A 225 -3.28 4.80 18.74
N THR A 226 -3.63 3.53 18.90
CA THR A 226 -3.61 2.82 20.18
C THR A 226 -2.45 1.86 20.34
N GLU A 227 -1.94 1.33 19.22
CA GLU A 227 -0.78 0.44 19.22
C GLU A 227 0.07 0.68 17.95
N ILE A 228 1.39 0.57 18.09
CA ILE A 228 2.34 0.60 16.99
C ILE A 228 3.25 -0.62 17.13
N HIS A 229 3.40 -1.36 16.04
CA HIS A 229 4.33 -2.47 15.95
C HIS A 229 5.35 -2.20 14.87
N SER A 230 6.63 -2.32 15.19
CA SER A 230 7.68 -2.36 14.18
C SER A 230 8.32 -3.73 14.09
N ALA A 231 8.43 -4.24 12.86
CA ALA A 231 9.09 -5.50 12.58
C ALA A 231 10.58 -5.49 12.97
N ARG A 232 11.20 -4.31 13.03
CA ARG A 232 12.57 -4.09 13.50
C ARG A 232 12.52 -3.08 14.63
N ASP A 233 13.62 -2.93 15.34
CA ASP A 233 13.74 -1.85 16.28
C ASP A 233 13.60 -0.51 15.56
N TYR A 234 13.04 0.45 16.28
CA TYR A 234 12.80 1.77 15.75
C TYR A 234 14.16 2.38 15.40
N CYS A 235 14.29 2.92 14.20
CA CYS A 235 15.56 3.39 13.65
C CYS A 235 16.41 4.16 14.68
N ASN A 236 17.46 3.52 15.22
CA ASN A 236 18.24 4.03 16.36
C ASN A 236 19.48 4.86 15.94
N GLN A 237 19.57 5.25 14.67
CA GLN A 237 20.69 6.02 14.14
C GLN A 237 20.65 7.48 14.62
N ARG A 238 21.82 8.09 14.88
CA ARG A 238 21.99 9.51 15.30
C ARG A 238 21.08 10.46 14.49
N GLY A 239 20.19 11.17 15.19
CA GLY A 239 19.11 12.01 14.63
C GLY A 239 17.78 11.65 15.30
N PRO A 240 16.66 12.37 15.06
CA PRO A 240 15.39 12.02 15.70
C PRO A 240 15.03 10.59 15.29
N ASN A 241 15.25 9.66 16.22
CA ASN A 241 15.07 8.24 16.04
C ASN A 241 13.57 7.97 15.93
N CYS A 242 13.22 6.88 15.25
CA CYS A 242 11.81 6.55 15.01
C CYS A 242 11.06 6.33 16.34
N ASP A 243 11.78 6.00 17.42
CA ASP A 243 11.24 5.86 18.77
C ASP A 243 10.78 7.21 19.34
N ALA A 244 11.66 8.22 19.41
CA ALA A 244 11.29 9.54 19.90
C ALA A 244 10.22 10.19 19.01
N TRP A 245 10.28 9.95 17.69
CA TRP A 245 9.26 10.45 16.77
C TRP A 245 7.90 9.81 17.06
N THR A 246 7.82 8.48 17.15
CA THR A 246 6.53 7.82 17.43
C THR A 246 6.01 8.12 18.82
N GLY A 247 6.88 8.17 19.84
CA GLY A 247 6.46 8.49 21.20
C GLY A 247 6.08 9.97 21.38
N HIS A 248 6.55 10.87 20.53
CA HIS A 248 6.08 12.26 20.52
C HIS A 248 4.73 12.43 19.84
N TYR A 249 4.58 11.85 18.65
CA TYR A 249 3.40 12.05 17.80
C TYR A 249 2.23 11.11 18.10
N PHE A 250 2.51 9.97 18.72
CA PHE A 250 1.51 8.99 19.16
C PHE A 250 1.73 8.64 20.64
N PRO A 251 1.58 9.63 21.55
CA PRO A 251 1.95 9.46 22.95
C PRO A 251 1.08 8.44 23.70
N ASN A 252 -0.10 8.13 23.16
CA ASN A 252 -1.06 7.18 23.75
C ASN A 252 -0.88 5.74 23.22
N ALA A 253 -0.02 5.54 22.22
CA ALA A 253 0.11 4.25 21.58
C ALA A 253 1.08 3.33 22.35
N ASP A 254 0.66 2.09 22.61
CA ASP A 254 1.61 1.05 23.05
C ASP A 254 2.55 0.72 21.89
N ARG A 255 3.86 0.74 22.16
CA ARG A 255 4.88 0.59 21.12
C ARG A 255 5.60 -0.73 21.33
N THR A 256 5.50 -1.60 20.33
CA THR A 256 6.16 -2.91 20.33
C THR A 256 7.16 -3.01 19.18
N ARG A 257 8.20 -3.84 19.37
CA ARG A 257 9.19 -4.18 18.35
C ARG A 257 9.46 -5.69 18.36
N ARG A 258 9.86 -6.26 17.22
CA ARG A 258 10.19 -7.70 17.15
C ARG A 258 11.67 -7.99 17.35
N TYR A 259 12.53 -7.33 16.58
CA TYR A 259 13.98 -7.55 16.58
C TYR A 259 14.70 -6.29 17.02
N GLU A 260 15.86 -6.43 17.64
CA GLU A 260 16.76 -5.31 17.89
C GLU A 260 17.36 -4.78 16.58
N TYR A 261 17.78 -3.51 16.55
CA TYR A 261 18.44 -2.92 15.39
C TYR A 261 19.87 -3.45 15.32
N ASP A 262 20.05 -4.66 14.81
CA ASP A 262 21.37 -5.16 14.45
C ASP A 262 21.41 -5.42 12.94
N ASN A 263 22.32 -4.71 12.25
CA ASN A 263 22.55 -4.88 10.82
C ASN A 263 23.10 -6.30 10.50
N ASN A 264 23.42 -7.10 11.52
CA ASN A 264 24.03 -8.42 11.41
C ASN A 264 23.14 -9.61 11.79
N ILE A 265 21.84 -9.46 12.05
CA ILE A 265 21.01 -10.63 12.45
C ILE A 265 20.90 -11.66 11.30
N PRO A 266 21.55 -12.84 11.41
CA PRO A 266 21.41 -13.92 10.44
C PRO A 266 20.00 -14.50 10.58
N GLY A 267 19.29 -14.66 9.46
CA GLY A 267 17.95 -15.29 9.45
C GLY A 267 16.79 -14.38 9.02
N SER A 268 17.01 -13.05 8.86
CA SER A 268 15.96 -12.15 8.35
C SER A 268 15.49 -12.47 6.90
N HIS A 269 16.21 -13.33 6.18
CA HIS A 269 15.83 -13.85 4.86
C HIS A 269 15.36 -15.33 4.88
N GLN A 270 15.75 -16.14 5.86
CA GLN A 270 15.50 -17.59 5.85
C GLN A 270 14.29 -18.03 6.70
N GLU A 271 13.98 -17.33 7.79
CA GLU A 271 13.00 -17.79 8.79
C GLU A 271 11.53 -17.71 8.30
N ILE A 272 11.25 -17.04 7.18
CA ILE A 272 9.87 -16.94 6.67
C ILE A 272 9.59 -17.95 5.54
N ARG A 273 10.60 -18.38 4.77
CA ARG A 273 10.40 -19.34 3.67
C ARG A 273 10.04 -20.75 4.15
N GLY A 274 10.33 -21.11 5.40
CA GLY A 274 10.13 -22.46 5.94
C GLY A 274 8.94 -22.65 6.88
N LEU A 275 8.09 -21.63 7.11
CA LEU A 275 7.02 -21.76 8.10
C LEU A 275 5.71 -22.28 7.48
N PRO A 276 5.02 -23.22 8.15
CA PRO A 276 3.70 -23.67 7.72
C PRO A 276 2.69 -22.51 7.77
N PRO A 277 1.63 -22.53 6.94
CA PRO A 277 0.59 -21.52 6.96
C PRO A 277 -0.04 -21.41 8.35
N ILE A 278 -0.21 -20.17 8.85
CA ILE A 278 -0.93 -19.91 10.10
C ILE A 278 -2.36 -20.44 9.93
N LYS A 279 -2.73 -21.44 10.72
CA LYS A 279 -4.11 -21.95 10.76
C LYS A 279 -5.00 -20.85 11.33
N ARG A 280 -5.90 -20.29 10.51
CA ARG A 280 -6.94 -19.37 10.99
C ARG A 280 -7.80 -20.12 12.02
N ARG A 281 -7.85 -19.64 13.26
CA ARG A 281 -8.84 -20.13 14.23
C ARG A 281 -10.22 -19.74 13.68
N LYS A 282 -11.08 -20.75 13.50
CA LYS A 282 -12.50 -20.57 13.21
C LYS A 282 -13.22 -20.14 14.49
#